data_AF-F3FCT0-F1
#
_entry.id   AF-F3FCT0-F1
#
_cell.length_a   1.000
_cell.length_b   1.000
_cell.length_c   1.000
_cell.angle_alpha   90.00
_cell.angle_beta   90.00
_cell.angle_gamma   90.00
#
_symmetry.space_group_name_H-M   'P 1'
#
loop_
_entity.id
_entity.type
_entity.pdbx_description
1 polymer ?
#
loop_
_entity_poly.entity_id
_entity_poly.type
_entity_poly.pdbx_seq_one_letter_code
_entity_poly.pdbx_strand_id
1 'polypeptide(L)'
;TAISYINELYGQEELKRLQRRDARFINSAFTVTLMGAAVADQLEDGRVLSGVGGQYNFVAQAHALEGARSILMLRSWRESGGEVSSNIVWQYGHTTIPRHLRDIVVTEYGIADLRGQTDATVIERILNITDSRFQSGLIEQAQKAGKLPKDFRLDPRFTDNTPERLKDTASRYPSLFTEYPLGCDFTAEERDLLRALNWLKSKLKLTEILELGKATLDAPDPEAFLAHLQRMQLDAPQGLREELYQRLLLAGLQNSTGLAG
;
A
#
# COMPACT_ATOMS: atom_id res chain seq x y z
N THR A 1 12.47 7.07 25.96
CA THR A 1 13.07 7.95 24.94
C THR A 1 11.98 8.77 24.30
N ALA A 2 12.10 10.10 24.24
CA ALA A 2 11.08 10.94 23.61
C ALA A 2 11.03 10.70 22.10
N ILE A 3 9.85 10.82 21.49
CA ILE A 3 9.64 10.68 20.04
C ILE A 3 10.55 11.65 19.25
N SER A 4 10.78 12.85 19.79
CA SER A 4 11.69 13.85 19.24
C SER A 4 13.12 13.33 19.07
N TYR A 5 13.66 12.62 20.06
CA TYR A 5 15.02 12.09 20.02
C TYR A 5 15.26 11.18 18.81
N ILE A 6 14.26 10.39 18.43
CA ILE A 6 14.33 9.47 17.29
C ILE A 6 14.18 10.26 15.99
N ASN A 7 13.16 11.12 15.92
CA ASN A 7 12.71 11.72 14.67
C ASN A 7 13.63 12.82 14.14
N GLU A 8 14.40 13.50 14.99
CA GLU A 8 15.22 14.63 14.56
C GLU A 8 16.70 14.48 14.90
N LEU A 9 17.54 15.16 14.12
CA LEU A 9 18.99 15.11 14.29
C LEU A 9 19.47 16.08 15.38
N TYR A 10 18.66 17.10 15.70
CA TYR A 10 18.96 18.09 16.73
C TYR A 10 19.05 17.47 18.13
N GLY A 11 19.95 18.03 18.95
CA GLY A 11 20.26 17.52 20.29
C GLY A 11 21.10 16.24 20.26
N GLN A 12 22.30 16.30 20.86
CA GLN A 12 23.30 15.22 20.82
C GLN A 12 23.66 14.77 19.39
N GLU A 13 23.73 15.73 18.47
CA GLU A 13 23.92 15.46 17.04
C GLU A 13 25.19 14.66 16.75
N GLU A 14 26.31 14.97 17.41
CA GLU A 14 27.57 14.23 17.26
C GLU A 14 27.38 12.73 17.56
N LEU A 15 26.77 12.41 18.71
CA LEU A 15 26.47 11.03 19.08
C LEU A 15 25.51 10.38 18.09
N LYS A 16 24.45 11.09 17.68
CA LYS A 16 23.48 10.57 16.70
C LYS A 16 24.11 10.28 15.34
N ARG A 17 25.03 11.13 14.87
CA ARG A 17 25.79 10.91 13.62
C ARG A 17 26.67 9.67 13.70
N LEU A 18 27.36 9.48 14.82
CA LEU A 18 28.17 8.29 15.06
C LEU A 18 27.33 7.01 15.13
N GLN A 19 26.14 7.09 15.72
CA GLN A 19 25.24 5.93 15.89
C GLN A 19 24.42 5.58 14.64
N ARG A 20 24.10 6.55 13.78
CA ARG A 20 23.14 6.41 12.67
C ARG A 20 23.81 6.37 11.29
N ARG A 21 25.02 5.83 11.23
CA ARG A 21 25.69 5.54 9.95
C ARG A 21 24.84 4.58 9.12
N ASP A 22 24.71 4.85 7.83
CA ASP A 22 23.99 3.98 6.89
C ASP A 22 22.52 3.72 7.28
N ALA A 23 21.90 4.64 8.04
CA ALA A 23 20.52 4.50 8.47
C ALA A 23 19.53 4.47 7.28
N ARG A 24 18.43 3.74 7.44
CA ARG A 24 17.34 3.64 6.44
C ARG A 24 16.05 4.11 7.08
N PHE A 25 15.54 5.24 6.62
CA PHE A 25 14.32 5.83 7.13
C PHE A 25 13.17 5.49 6.19
N ILE A 26 12.31 4.59 6.62
CA ILE A 26 11.21 4.06 5.80
C ILE A 26 9.90 4.66 6.30
N ASN A 27 9.17 5.33 5.40
CA ASN A 27 7.85 5.88 5.68
C ASN A 27 6.90 5.55 4.53
N SER A 28 5.60 5.62 4.79
CA SER A 28 4.58 5.50 3.75
C SER A 28 4.17 6.88 3.23
N ALA A 29 3.79 6.94 1.97
CA ALA A 29 3.05 8.04 1.36
C ALA A 29 1.80 7.47 0.70
N PHE A 30 0.75 8.28 0.53
CA PHE A 30 -0.42 7.81 -0.22
C PHE A 30 -0.35 8.25 -1.69
N THR A 31 0.39 9.32 -2.01
CA THR A 31 0.56 9.82 -3.38
C THR A 31 1.99 10.33 -3.61
N VAL A 32 2.53 10.11 -4.81
CA VAL A 32 3.80 10.69 -5.29
C VAL A 32 3.58 11.34 -6.66
N THR A 33 4.17 12.51 -6.89
CA THR A 33 4.16 13.13 -8.22
C THR A 33 5.28 12.58 -9.10
N LEU A 34 5.15 12.63 -10.42
CA LEU A 34 6.23 12.25 -11.35
C LEU A 34 7.52 13.06 -11.14
N MET A 35 7.47 14.18 -10.44
CA MET A 35 8.64 15.02 -10.11
C MET A 35 9.32 14.55 -8.81
N GLY A 36 8.74 13.58 -8.11
CA GLY A 36 9.23 13.02 -6.86
C GLY A 36 8.84 13.80 -5.60
N ALA A 37 7.81 14.67 -5.67
CA ALA A 37 7.20 15.19 -4.45
C ALA A 37 6.22 14.14 -3.88
N ALA A 38 6.12 14.05 -2.55
CA ALA A 38 5.23 13.08 -1.90
C ALA A 38 4.20 13.75 -0.99
N VAL A 39 3.06 13.08 -0.86
CA VAL A 39 1.92 13.51 -0.06
C VAL A 39 1.49 12.38 0.86
N ALA A 40 1.33 12.71 2.15
CA ALA A 40 1.08 11.73 3.20
C ALA A 40 -0.03 12.16 4.19
N ASP A 41 -0.38 13.44 4.27
CA ASP A 41 -1.23 13.98 5.33
C ASP A 41 -2.58 14.55 4.85
N GLN A 42 -2.68 15.08 3.62
CA GLN A 42 -3.85 15.86 3.20
C GLN A 42 -4.32 15.54 1.78
N LEU A 43 -5.65 15.41 1.59
CA LEU A 43 -6.31 15.30 0.29
C LEU A 43 -6.36 16.64 -0.45
N GLU A 44 -6.50 16.64 -1.78
CA GLU A 44 -6.57 17.88 -2.60
C GLU A 44 -7.67 18.87 -2.19
N ASP A 45 -8.74 18.40 -1.57
CA ASP A 45 -9.83 19.23 -1.05
C ASP A 45 -9.55 19.81 0.35
N GLY A 46 -8.32 19.63 0.86
CA GLY A 46 -7.88 20.12 2.15
C GLY A 46 -8.25 19.24 3.34
N ARG A 47 -8.94 18.10 3.13
CA ARG A 47 -9.21 17.18 4.24
C ARG A 47 -7.93 16.52 4.74
N VAL A 48 -7.67 16.64 6.03
CA VAL A 48 -6.54 15.98 6.71
C VAL A 48 -6.89 14.51 6.94
N LEU A 49 -6.09 13.61 6.37
CA LEU A 49 -6.19 12.16 6.57
C LEU A 49 -5.46 11.72 7.83
N SER A 50 -4.28 12.30 8.06
CA SER A 50 -3.43 11.97 9.20
C SER A 50 -2.53 13.16 9.53
N GLY A 51 -2.03 13.23 10.76
CA GLY A 51 -0.95 14.18 11.07
C GLY A 51 0.35 13.73 10.42
N VAL A 52 1.11 14.66 9.83
CA VAL A 52 2.45 14.39 9.23
C VAL A 52 3.40 13.69 10.21
N GLY A 53 3.27 13.98 11.51
CA GLY A 53 4.14 13.45 12.55
C GLY A 53 5.61 13.81 12.30
N GLY A 54 6.50 12.83 12.44
CA GLY A 54 7.95 13.00 12.24
C GLY A 54 8.45 12.71 10.82
N GLN A 55 7.57 12.45 9.86
CA GLN A 55 7.98 11.98 8.53
C GLN A 55 8.96 12.94 7.86
N TYR A 56 8.65 14.24 7.83
CA TYR A 56 9.56 15.26 7.31
C TYR A 56 10.93 15.23 8.00
N ASN A 57 10.96 15.10 9.33
CA ASN A 57 12.19 15.09 10.10
C ASN A 57 13.07 13.89 9.76
N PHE A 58 12.46 12.71 9.54
CA PHE A 58 13.17 11.53 9.07
C PHE A 58 13.78 11.72 7.68
N VAL A 59 13.03 12.31 6.75
CA VAL A 59 13.56 12.62 5.42
C VAL A 59 14.72 13.60 5.51
N ALA A 60 14.54 14.72 6.23
CA ALA A 60 15.58 15.73 6.41
C ALA A 60 16.85 15.13 7.03
N GLN A 61 16.70 14.29 8.06
CA GLN A 61 17.81 13.59 8.69
C GLN A 61 18.52 12.63 7.73
N ALA A 62 17.79 11.90 6.90
CA ALA A 62 18.38 10.99 5.91
C ALA A 62 19.30 11.72 4.91
N HIS A 63 18.96 12.96 4.55
CA HIS A 63 19.80 13.78 3.68
C HIS A 63 21.03 14.33 4.41
N ALA A 64 20.94 14.55 5.72
CA ALA A 64 22.01 15.11 6.54
C ALA A 64 23.02 14.08 7.06
N LEU A 65 22.61 12.81 7.22
CA LEU A 65 23.46 11.73 7.72
C LEU A 65 24.27 11.06 6.61
N GLU A 66 25.51 10.71 6.94
CA GLU A 66 26.41 10.00 6.01
C GLU A 66 25.89 8.59 5.73
N GLY A 67 25.82 8.25 4.44
CA GLY A 67 25.35 6.95 3.98
C GLY A 67 23.87 6.67 4.20
N ALA A 68 23.12 7.58 4.85
CA ALA A 68 21.71 7.38 5.14
C ALA A 68 20.81 7.59 3.91
N ARG A 69 19.64 6.91 3.91
CA ARG A 69 18.65 6.99 2.84
C ARG A 69 17.24 7.14 3.38
N SER A 70 16.43 7.96 2.71
CA SER A 70 15.00 8.07 2.89
C SER A 70 14.29 7.20 1.86
N ILE A 71 13.35 6.37 2.32
CA ILE A 71 12.58 5.44 1.51
C ILE A 71 11.10 5.73 1.73
N LEU A 72 10.41 6.11 0.67
CA LEU A 72 8.97 6.31 0.67
C LEU A 72 8.28 5.15 -0.04
N MET A 73 7.35 4.50 0.65
CA MET A 73 6.59 3.38 0.13
C MET A 73 5.15 3.78 -0.15
N LEU A 74 4.62 3.35 -1.29
CA LEU A 74 3.21 3.49 -1.63
C LEU A 74 2.77 2.38 -2.57
N ARG A 75 1.48 2.04 -2.58
CA ARG A 75 0.94 1.28 -3.71
C ARG A 75 0.93 2.18 -4.93
N SER A 76 1.26 1.67 -6.11
CA SER A 76 1.23 2.50 -7.33
C SER A 76 -0.19 2.93 -7.71
N TRP A 77 -1.20 2.18 -7.28
CA TRP A 77 -2.61 2.43 -7.57
C TRP A 77 -3.48 2.04 -6.38
N ARG A 78 -4.76 2.41 -6.45
CA ARG A 78 -5.79 2.00 -5.49
C ARG A 78 -7.14 1.85 -6.17
N GLU A 79 -8.02 1.09 -5.56
CA GLU A 79 -9.43 1.04 -5.91
C GLU A 79 -10.27 1.56 -4.76
N SER A 80 -11.20 2.46 -5.03
CA SER A 80 -12.16 2.96 -4.05
C SER A 80 -13.51 3.15 -4.70
N GLY A 81 -14.57 2.59 -4.13
CA GLY A 81 -15.93 2.69 -4.69
C GLY A 81 -16.09 2.08 -6.09
N GLY A 82 -15.22 1.13 -6.48
CA GLY A 82 -15.19 0.55 -7.82
C GLY A 82 -14.36 1.36 -8.83
N GLU A 83 -13.82 2.51 -8.42
CA GLU A 83 -12.97 3.34 -9.27
C GLU A 83 -11.50 3.03 -9.02
N VAL A 84 -10.79 2.66 -10.10
CA VAL A 84 -9.35 2.43 -10.09
C VAL A 84 -8.64 3.77 -10.37
N SER A 85 -7.76 4.17 -9.47
CA SER A 85 -7.00 5.43 -9.58
C SER A 85 -5.50 5.21 -9.32
N SER A 86 -4.67 6.06 -9.93
CA SER A 86 -3.23 6.08 -9.70
C SER A 86 -2.90 6.82 -8.41
N ASN A 87 -1.94 6.29 -7.65
CA ASN A 87 -1.27 7.04 -6.58
C ASN A 87 0.00 7.75 -7.09
N ILE A 88 0.40 7.48 -8.34
CA ILE A 88 1.44 8.25 -9.03
C ILE A 88 0.76 9.22 -9.99
N VAL A 89 0.94 10.51 -9.75
CA VAL A 89 0.23 11.58 -10.47
C VAL A 89 1.20 12.56 -11.11
N TRP A 90 0.74 13.37 -12.06
CA TRP A 90 1.54 14.46 -12.60
C TRP A 90 1.71 15.58 -11.56
N GLN A 91 0.60 16.00 -10.95
CA GLN A 91 0.52 17.09 -9.98
C GLN A 91 -0.46 16.74 -8.87
N TYR A 92 -0.30 17.38 -7.71
CA TYR A 92 -1.20 17.25 -6.57
C TYR A 92 -1.32 18.58 -5.83
N GLY A 93 -2.50 18.90 -5.29
CA GLY A 93 -2.77 20.17 -4.60
C GLY A 93 -1.98 20.43 -3.31
N HIS A 94 -1.38 19.39 -2.72
CA HIS A 94 -0.62 19.45 -1.46
C HIS A 94 0.74 18.77 -1.57
N THR A 95 1.62 19.03 -0.60
CA THR A 95 2.96 18.44 -0.55
C THR A 95 3.43 18.32 0.89
N THR A 96 3.74 17.10 1.31
CA THR A 96 4.36 16.81 2.60
C THR A 96 5.88 16.82 2.48
N ILE A 97 6.40 16.11 1.46
CA ILE A 97 7.83 16.00 1.18
C ILE A 97 8.11 16.66 -0.18
N PRO A 98 8.80 17.81 -0.21
CA PRO A 98 9.10 18.50 -1.45
C PRO A 98 10.07 17.71 -2.32
N ARG A 99 9.97 17.87 -3.64
CA ARG A 99 10.81 17.16 -4.63
C ARG A 99 12.32 17.28 -4.39
N HIS A 100 12.78 18.34 -3.73
CA HIS A 100 14.20 18.54 -3.41
C HIS A 100 14.74 17.53 -2.40
N LEU A 101 13.86 16.93 -1.60
CA LEU A 101 14.17 15.90 -0.63
C LEU A 101 13.86 14.48 -1.13
N ARG A 102 13.56 14.33 -2.43
CA ARG A 102 13.35 13.00 -3.04
C ARG A 102 14.59 12.12 -2.88
N ASP A 103 14.35 10.86 -2.57
CA ASP A 103 15.41 9.88 -2.39
C ASP A 103 15.00 8.53 -3.01
N ILE A 104 14.47 7.57 -2.26
CA ILE A 104 13.98 6.30 -2.83
C ILE A 104 12.45 6.26 -2.77
N VAL A 105 11.82 5.83 -3.86
CA VAL A 105 10.39 5.51 -3.92
C VAL A 105 10.21 4.03 -4.25
N VAL A 106 9.34 3.34 -3.51
CA VAL A 106 9.06 1.91 -3.69
C VAL A 106 7.57 1.70 -3.90
N THR A 107 7.24 0.96 -4.95
CA THR A 107 5.89 0.39 -5.16
C THR A 107 5.98 -1.13 -5.24
N GLU A 108 4.83 -1.78 -5.36
CA GLU A 108 4.73 -3.20 -5.66
C GLU A 108 5.40 -3.62 -6.98
N TYR A 109 5.73 -2.66 -7.86
CA TYR A 109 6.36 -2.91 -9.16
C TYR A 109 7.88 -2.72 -9.15
N GLY A 110 8.45 -2.09 -8.13
CA GLY A 110 9.91 -1.95 -8.02
C GLY A 110 10.36 -0.76 -7.20
N ILE A 111 11.62 -0.37 -7.43
CA ILE A 111 12.33 0.67 -6.69
C ILE A 111 12.83 1.74 -7.66
N ALA A 112 12.51 3.00 -7.37
CA ALA A 112 13.05 4.16 -8.05
C ALA A 112 14.02 4.91 -7.13
N ASP A 113 15.31 4.89 -7.46
CA ASP A 113 16.34 5.72 -6.82
C ASP A 113 16.36 7.10 -7.49
N LEU A 114 16.10 8.18 -6.76
CA LEU A 114 15.86 9.52 -7.31
C LEU A 114 16.88 10.57 -6.84
N ARG A 115 17.71 10.25 -5.84
CA ARG A 115 18.62 11.22 -5.22
C ARG A 115 19.66 11.69 -6.24
N GLY A 116 19.83 13.00 -6.35
CA GLY A 116 20.78 13.63 -7.27
C GLY A 116 20.46 13.49 -8.76
N GLN A 117 19.30 12.92 -9.12
CA GLN A 117 18.92 12.73 -10.53
C GLN A 117 18.27 13.98 -11.12
N THR A 118 18.33 14.13 -12.44
CA THR A 118 17.61 15.18 -13.18
C THR A 118 16.10 14.94 -13.17
N ASP A 119 15.30 15.97 -13.44
CA ASP A 119 13.83 15.80 -13.54
C ASP A 119 13.43 14.74 -14.57
N ALA A 120 14.05 14.72 -15.76
CA ALA A 120 13.74 13.72 -16.79
C ALA A 120 14.03 12.30 -16.31
N THR A 121 15.21 12.08 -15.71
CA THR A 121 15.59 10.77 -15.15
C THR A 121 14.66 10.35 -14.00
N VAL A 122 14.22 11.29 -13.17
CA VAL A 122 13.26 11.00 -12.09
C VAL A 122 11.92 10.58 -12.65
N ILE A 123 11.40 11.29 -13.65
CA ILE A 123 10.14 10.94 -14.29
C ILE A 123 10.21 9.53 -14.86
N GLU A 124 11.26 9.22 -15.62
CA GLU A 124 11.48 7.88 -16.18
C GLU A 124 11.54 6.81 -15.09
N ARG A 125 12.31 7.03 -14.03
CA ARG A 125 12.43 6.06 -12.91
C ARG A 125 11.12 5.86 -12.16
N ILE A 126 10.33 6.92 -11.97
CA ILE A 126 9.00 6.79 -11.38
C ILE A 126 8.06 6.03 -12.32
N LEU A 127 8.07 6.32 -13.63
CA LEU A 127 7.28 5.58 -14.62
C LEU A 127 7.58 4.08 -14.61
N ASN A 128 8.85 3.69 -14.40
CA ASN A 128 9.27 2.29 -14.30
C ASN A 128 8.59 1.53 -13.14
N ILE A 129 8.13 2.23 -12.11
CA ILE A 129 7.45 1.66 -10.94
C ILE A 129 5.95 2.03 -10.88
N THR A 130 5.43 2.63 -11.95
CA THR A 130 4.01 2.97 -12.10
C THR A 130 3.22 1.81 -12.71
N ASP A 131 1.99 1.63 -12.25
CA ASP A 131 1.01 0.73 -12.84
C ASP A 131 0.77 1.04 -14.33
N SER A 132 0.84 0.01 -15.17
CA SER A 132 0.83 0.18 -16.62
C SER A 132 -0.47 0.76 -17.17
N ARG A 133 -1.57 0.70 -16.42
CA ARG A 133 -2.83 1.37 -16.79
C ARG A 133 -2.68 2.90 -16.89
N PHE A 134 -1.72 3.49 -16.16
CA PHE A 134 -1.57 4.94 -16.05
C PHE A 134 -0.31 5.49 -16.73
N GLN A 135 0.65 4.64 -17.10
CA GLN A 135 1.93 5.04 -17.69
C GLN A 135 1.75 5.93 -18.94
N SER A 136 0.91 5.53 -19.89
CA SER A 136 0.71 6.28 -21.14
C SER A 136 0.22 7.71 -20.91
N GLY A 137 -0.79 7.89 -20.05
CA GLY A 137 -1.34 9.21 -19.75
C GLY A 137 -0.35 10.11 -18.98
N LEU A 138 0.51 9.52 -18.16
CA LEU A 138 1.57 10.25 -17.45
C LEU A 138 2.73 10.65 -18.36
N ILE A 139 3.09 9.78 -19.32
CA ILE A 139 4.08 10.08 -20.36
C ILE A 139 3.59 11.26 -21.21
N GLU A 140 2.33 11.23 -21.65
CA GLU A 140 1.74 12.32 -22.45
C GLU A 140 1.80 13.67 -21.70
N GLN A 141 1.42 13.68 -20.41
CA GLN A 141 1.51 14.87 -19.57
C GLN A 141 2.94 15.40 -19.46
N ALA A 142 3.92 14.53 -19.23
CA ALA A 142 5.33 14.91 -19.14
C ALA A 142 5.90 15.43 -20.47
N GLN A 143 5.50 14.84 -21.60
CA GLN A 143 5.88 15.30 -22.93
C GLN A 143 5.27 16.67 -23.26
N LYS A 144 3.99 16.86 -22.95
CA LYS A 144 3.29 18.14 -23.12
C LYS A 144 3.93 19.26 -22.31
N ALA A 145 4.44 18.94 -21.11
CA ALA A 145 5.16 19.87 -20.26
C ALA A 145 6.65 20.06 -20.65
N GLY A 146 7.13 19.40 -21.71
CA GLY A 146 8.52 19.48 -22.15
C GLY A 146 9.53 18.83 -21.19
N LYS A 147 9.06 17.95 -20.30
CA LYS A 147 9.92 17.23 -19.33
C LYS A 147 10.43 15.90 -19.86
N LEU A 148 9.78 15.35 -20.89
CA LEU A 148 10.26 14.21 -21.67
C LEU A 148 10.30 14.55 -23.17
N PRO A 149 11.23 13.97 -23.94
CA PRO A 149 11.21 14.03 -25.39
C PRO A 149 9.91 13.49 -26.00
N LYS A 150 9.47 14.04 -27.14
CA LYS A 150 8.23 13.61 -27.82
C LYS A 150 8.28 12.15 -28.30
N ASP A 151 9.47 11.66 -28.59
CA ASP A 151 9.77 10.29 -29.00
C ASP A 151 10.12 9.37 -27.83
N PHE A 152 10.07 9.86 -26.58
CA PHE A 152 10.30 9.03 -25.40
C PHE A 152 9.40 7.78 -25.44
N ARG A 153 10.01 6.63 -25.15
CA ARG A 153 9.34 5.34 -24.98
C ARG A 153 9.86 4.71 -23.70
N LEU A 154 8.93 4.24 -22.88
CA LEU A 154 9.29 3.46 -21.69
C LEU A 154 9.91 2.14 -22.14
N ASP A 155 10.93 1.68 -21.43
CA ASP A 155 11.54 0.37 -21.67
C ASP A 155 10.47 -0.73 -21.53
N PRO A 156 10.30 -1.62 -22.54
CA PRO A 156 9.28 -2.67 -22.53
C PRO A 156 9.26 -3.55 -21.28
N ARG A 157 10.38 -3.68 -20.56
CA ARG A 157 10.39 -4.46 -19.30
C ARG A 157 9.51 -3.87 -18.20
N PHE A 158 9.15 -2.59 -18.30
CA PHE A 158 8.30 -1.90 -17.32
C PHE A 158 6.87 -1.67 -17.80
N THR A 159 6.51 -2.15 -18.99
CA THR A 159 5.17 -1.91 -19.58
C THR A 159 4.15 -2.98 -19.21
N ASP A 160 4.51 -3.92 -18.33
CA ASP A 160 3.61 -4.93 -17.74
C ASP A 160 3.63 -4.84 -16.20
N ASN A 161 3.51 -3.63 -15.66
CA ASN A 161 3.31 -3.39 -14.25
C ASN A 161 1.82 -3.51 -13.91
N THR A 162 1.35 -4.75 -13.78
CA THR A 162 -0.06 -5.06 -13.52
C THR A 162 -0.24 -5.92 -12.26
N PRO A 163 -1.37 -5.78 -11.54
CA PRO A 163 -1.70 -6.66 -10.42
C PRO A 163 -1.76 -8.13 -10.84
N GLU A 164 -2.23 -8.40 -12.05
CA GLU A 164 -2.35 -9.74 -12.64
C GLU A 164 -0.97 -10.39 -12.80
N ARG A 165 0.03 -9.66 -13.32
CA ARG A 165 1.41 -10.17 -13.41
C ARG A 165 1.97 -10.52 -12.03
N LEU A 166 1.73 -9.67 -11.02
CA LEU A 166 2.20 -9.96 -9.66
C LEU A 166 1.54 -11.22 -9.08
N LYS A 167 0.23 -11.40 -9.30
CA LYS A 167 -0.50 -12.60 -8.88
C LYS A 167 0.01 -13.86 -9.57
N ASP A 168 0.22 -13.81 -10.89
CA ASP A 168 0.79 -14.91 -11.66
C ASP A 168 2.24 -15.24 -11.24
N THR A 169 3.04 -14.22 -10.91
CA THR A 169 4.38 -14.43 -10.36
C THR A 169 4.31 -15.11 -8.99
N ALA A 170 3.42 -14.66 -8.11
CA ALA A 170 3.24 -15.24 -6.80
C ALA A 170 2.74 -16.70 -6.87
N SER A 171 1.83 -17.02 -7.78
CA SER A 171 1.31 -18.39 -7.95
C SER A 171 2.35 -19.37 -8.50
N ARG A 172 3.31 -18.88 -9.30
CA ARG A 172 4.44 -19.69 -9.79
C ARG A 172 5.47 -20.00 -8.71
N TYR A 173 5.59 -19.14 -7.69
CA TYR A 173 6.59 -19.27 -6.63
C TYR A 173 5.97 -19.18 -5.22
N PRO A 174 4.98 -20.04 -4.88
CA PRO A 174 4.22 -19.90 -3.65
C PRO A 174 5.09 -19.99 -2.38
N SER A 175 6.20 -20.74 -2.44
CA SER A 175 7.16 -20.85 -1.34
C SER A 175 7.90 -19.55 -1.02
N LEU A 176 8.05 -18.64 -2.00
CA LEU A 176 8.70 -17.34 -1.79
C LEU A 176 7.74 -16.29 -1.20
N PHE A 177 6.43 -16.51 -1.33
CA PHE A 177 5.39 -15.57 -0.93
C PHE A 177 4.49 -16.16 0.16
N THR A 178 5.12 -16.72 1.20
CA THR A 178 4.38 -17.13 2.40
C THR A 178 3.70 -15.90 3.02
N GLU A 179 2.45 -16.04 3.45
CA GLU A 179 1.60 -14.93 3.93
C GLU A 179 2.24 -14.10 5.06
N TYR A 180 3.01 -14.76 5.93
CA TYR A 180 3.70 -14.12 7.06
C TYR A 180 5.17 -14.55 7.10
N PRO A 181 6.01 -13.99 6.20
CA PRO A 181 7.39 -14.45 6.02
C PRO A 181 8.31 -14.09 7.20
N LEU A 182 7.88 -13.17 8.06
CA LEU A 182 8.60 -12.72 9.26
C LEU A 182 7.97 -13.25 10.56
N GLY A 183 7.07 -14.23 10.47
CA GLY A 183 6.26 -14.68 11.60
C GLY A 183 4.97 -13.87 11.77
N CYS A 184 4.09 -14.38 12.64
CA CYS A 184 2.76 -13.84 12.89
C CYS A 184 2.35 -14.12 14.33
N ASP A 185 1.82 -13.12 15.02
CA ASP A 185 1.28 -13.29 16.37
C ASP A 185 -0.16 -13.84 16.35
N PHE A 186 -0.82 -13.85 15.18
CA PHE A 186 -2.17 -14.39 15.04
C PHE A 186 -2.19 -15.92 15.08
N THR A 187 -3.19 -16.48 15.76
CA THR A 187 -3.45 -17.92 15.71
C THR A 187 -3.91 -18.35 14.30
N ALA A 188 -4.05 -19.66 14.06
CA ALA A 188 -4.58 -20.17 12.79
C ALA A 188 -5.99 -19.63 12.52
N GLU A 189 -6.85 -19.66 13.54
CA GLU A 189 -8.23 -19.20 13.49
C GLU A 189 -8.31 -17.70 13.24
N GLU A 190 -7.45 -16.91 13.88
CA GLU A 190 -7.40 -15.46 13.67
C GLU A 190 -6.97 -15.10 12.24
N ARG A 191 -6.05 -15.86 11.65
CA ARG A 191 -5.65 -15.67 10.24
C ARG A 191 -6.80 -16.00 9.29
N ASP A 192 -7.55 -17.07 9.55
CA ASP A 192 -8.75 -17.41 8.79
C ASP A 192 -9.85 -16.34 8.91
N LEU A 193 -10.08 -15.84 10.14
CA LEU A 193 -11.02 -14.76 10.40
C LEU A 193 -10.64 -13.48 9.65
N LEU A 194 -9.35 -13.11 9.65
CA LEU A 194 -8.86 -11.95 8.90
C LEU A 194 -9.13 -12.09 7.40
N ARG A 195 -8.92 -13.29 6.83
CA ARG A 195 -9.26 -13.57 5.42
C ARG A 195 -10.76 -13.42 5.17
N ALA A 196 -11.59 -14.01 6.02
CA ALA A 196 -13.05 -13.96 5.91
C ALA A 196 -13.59 -12.52 5.98
N LEU A 197 -13.12 -11.73 6.94
CA LEU A 197 -13.53 -10.34 7.12
C LEU A 197 -13.09 -9.45 5.95
N ASN A 198 -11.89 -9.66 5.40
CA ASN A 198 -11.44 -8.95 4.22
C ASN A 198 -12.25 -9.32 2.97
N TRP A 199 -12.59 -10.61 2.80
CA TRP A 199 -13.48 -11.05 1.74
C TRP A 199 -14.85 -10.39 1.86
N LEU A 200 -15.46 -10.41 3.04
CA LEU A 200 -16.74 -9.74 3.30
C LEU A 200 -16.67 -8.24 2.98
N LYS A 201 -15.62 -7.56 3.44
CA LYS A 201 -15.40 -6.14 3.14
C LYS A 201 -15.34 -5.86 1.64
N SER A 202 -14.76 -6.76 0.85
CA SER A 202 -14.71 -6.61 -0.61
C SER A 202 -16.09 -6.73 -1.27
N LYS A 203 -16.96 -7.61 -0.73
CA LYS A 203 -18.30 -7.93 -1.25
C LYS A 203 -19.42 -6.98 -0.79
N LEU A 204 -19.14 -6.09 0.16
CA LEU A 204 -20.09 -5.05 0.61
C LEU A 204 -20.32 -3.92 -0.43
N LYS A 205 -19.77 -4.02 -1.65
CA LYS A 205 -20.06 -3.11 -2.75
C LYS A 205 -21.52 -3.32 -3.22
N LEU A 206 -22.24 -2.23 -3.52
CA LEU A 206 -23.68 -2.27 -3.88
C LEU A 206 -24.03 -3.29 -4.98
N THR A 207 -23.09 -3.56 -5.89
CA THR A 207 -23.24 -4.49 -7.02
C THR A 207 -23.10 -5.97 -6.65
N GLU A 208 -22.53 -6.30 -5.48
CA GLU A 208 -22.21 -7.68 -5.05
C GLU A 208 -23.08 -8.15 -3.87
N ILE A 209 -24.04 -7.32 -3.41
CA ILE A 209 -24.95 -7.65 -2.31
C ILE A 209 -25.80 -8.90 -2.61
N LEU A 210 -26.15 -9.14 -3.88
CA LEU A 210 -26.86 -10.34 -4.31
C LEU A 210 -26.02 -11.61 -4.14
N GLU A 211 -24.72 -11.56 -4.48
CA GLU A 211 -23.80 -12.68 -4.24
C GLU A 211 -23.61 -12.92 -2.74
N LEU A 212 -23.49 -11.85 -1.96
CA LEU A 212 -23.38 -11.92 -0.51
C LEU A 212 -24.64 -12.55 0.11
N GLY A 213 -25.83 -12.17 -0.37
CA GLY A 213 -27.11 -12.75 0.06
C GLY A 213 -27.26 -14.22 -0.32
N LYS A 214 -26.70 -14.65 -1.46
CA LYS A 214 -26.66 -16.07 -1.82
C LYS A 214 -25.69 -16.85 -0.93
N ALA A 215 -24.49 -16.31 -0.72
CA ALA A 215 -23.48 -16.96 0.11
C ALA A 215 -23.91 -17.14 1.57
N THR A 216 -24.75 -16.25 2.12
CA THR A 216 -25.32 -16.43 3.46
C THR A 216 -26.42 -17.48 3.53
N LEU A 217 -27.09 -17.78 2.42
CA LEU A 217 -28.05 -18.90 2.33
C LEU A 217 -27.32 -20.25 2.23
N ASP A 218 -26.19 -20.27 1.51
CA ASP A 218 -25.34 -21.45 1.32
C ASP A 218 -24.27 -21.59 2.42
N ALA A 219 -24.37 -20.80 3.50
CA ALA A 219 -23.38 -20.78 4.57
C ALA A 219 -23.24 -22.16 5.23
N PRO A 220 -22.00 -22.60 5.54
CA PRO A 220 -21.75 -23.90 6.13
C PRO A 220 -22.34 -24.01 7.55
N ASP A 221 -22.45 -25.25 8.04
CA ASP A 221 -22.88 -25.53 9.41
C ASP A 221 -21.94 -24.83 10.42
N PRO A 222 -22.48 -24.09 11.42
CA PRO A 222 -21.70 -23.48 12.49
C PRO A 222 -20.71 -24.42 13.19
N GLU A 223 -21.03 -25.72 13.31
CA GLU A 223 -20.15 -26.70 13.95
C GLU A 223 -18.79 -26.82 13.24
N ALA A 224 -18.74 -26.60 11.92
CA ALA A 224 -17.50 -26.68 11.14
C ALA A 224 -16.48 -25.57 11.48
N PHE A 225 -16.92 -24.46 12.08
CA PHE A 225 -16.09 -23.29 12.38
C PHE A 225 -16.23 -22.83 13.84
N LEU A 226 -16.53 -23.75 14.76
CA LEU A 226 -16.85 -23.41 16.15
C LEU A 226 -15.77 -22.55 16.84
N ALA A 227 -14.48 -22.86 16.64
CA ALA A 227 -13.39 -22.09 17.22
C ALA A 227 -13.34 -20.63 16.70
N HIS A 228 -13.61 -20.42 15.40
CA HIS A 228 -13.70 -19.10 14.78
C HIS A 228 -14.91 -18.33 15.31
N LEU A 229 -16.04 -19.00 15.46
CA LEU A 229 -17.27 -18.42 16.02
C LEU A 229 -17.08 -17.99 17.47
N GLN A 230 -16.47 -18.84 18.31
CA GLN A 230 -16.16 -18.51 19.70
C GLN A 230 -15.23 -17.29 19.81
N ARG A 231 -14.20 -17.22 18.94
CA ARG A 231 -13.29 -16.08 18.90
C ARG A 231 -14.00 -14.76 18.58
N MET A 232 -15.04 -14.83 17.74
CA MET A 232 -15.88 -13.69 17.35
C MET A 232 -17.11 -13.48 18.24
N GLN A 233 -17.33 -14.32 19.26
CA GLN A 233 -18.51 -14.33 20.12
C GLN A 233 -19.82 -14.52 19.35
N LEU A 234 -19.80 -15.42 18.37
CA LEU A 234 -20.92 -15.75 17.48
C LEU A 234 -21.26 -17.25 17.49
N ASP A 235 -20.80 -18.00 18.49
CA ASP A 235 -21.11 -19.43 18.66
C ASP A 235 -22.54 -19.67 19.17
N ALA A 236 -23.13 -18.70 19.88
CA ALA A 236 -24.52 -18.72 20.32
C ALA A 236 -25.20 -17.36 20.04
N PRO A 237 -25.52 -17.04 18.77
CA PRO A 237 -26.06 -15.74 18.40
C PRO A 237 -27.44 -15.48 19.02
N GLN A 238 -27.66 -14.25 19.48
CA GLN A 238 -28.91 -13.82 20.10
C GLN A 238 -29.64 -12.81 19.20
N GLY A 239 -30.72 -13.30 18.58
CA GLY A 239 -31.60 -12.51 17.73
C GLY A 239 -31.09 -12.30 16.30
N LEU A 240 -31.95 -11.69 15.47
CA LEU A 240 -31.79 -11.66 14.02
C LEU A 240 -30.49 -11.01 13.53
N ARG A 241 -29.94 -10.06 14.30
CA ARG A 241 -28.71 -9.34 13.93
C ARG A 241 -27.48 -10.23 14.07
N GLU A 242 -27.34 -10.93 15.18
CA GLU A 242 -26.18 -11.80 15.43
C GLU A 242 -26.25 -13.06 14.56
N GLU A 243 -27.45 -13.57 14.30
CA GLU A 243 -27.67 -14.65 13.32
C GLU A 243 -27.18 -14.25 11.93
N LEU A 244 -27.49 -13.02 11.48
CA LEU A 244 -27.01 -12.50 10.22
C LEU A 244 -25.47 -12.36 10.21
N TYR A 245 -24.88 -11.86 11.29
CA TYR A 245 -23.42 -11.75 11.40
C TYR A 245 -22.72 -13.10 11.39
N GLN A 246 -23.26 -14.09 12.10
CA GLN A 246 -22.76 -15.46 12.09
C GLN A 246 -22.79 -16.04 10.67
N ARG A 247 -23.92 -15.92 9.95
CA ARG A 247 -24.04 -16.40 8.57
C ARG A 247 -23.09 -15.70 7.60
N LEU A 248 -22.94 -14.39 7.72
CA LEU A 248 -21.96 -13.63 6.93
C LEU A 248 -20.54 -14.13 7.20
N LEU A 249 -20.18 -14.31 8.47
CA LEU A 249 -18.86 -14.80 8.86
C LEU A 249 -18.59 -16.21 8.31
N LEU A 250 -19.55 -17.13 8.43
CA LEU A 250 -19.46 -18.50 7.92
C LEU A 250 -19.30 -18.52 6.39
N ALA A 251 -20.08 -17.71 5.67
CA ALA A 251 -19.92 -17.53 4.23
C ALA A 251 -18.52 -17.00 3.87
N GLY A 252 -18.02 -16.03 4.63
CA GLY A 252 -16.67 -15.50 4.45
C GLY A 252 -15.58 -16.55 4.70
N LEU A 253 -15.71 -17.35 5.76
CA LEU A 253 -14.77 -18.42 6.08
C LEU A 253 -14.72 -19.47 4.97
N GLN A 254 -15.88 -19.94 4.49
CA GLN A 254 -15.97 -20.91 3.40
C GLN A 254 -15.31 -20.43 2.09
N ASN A 255 -15.44 -19.14 1.77
CA ASN A 255 -14.96 -18.58 0.51
C ASN A 255 -13.51 -18.05 0.57
N SER A 256 -12.90 -18.01 1.75
CA SER A 256 -11.57 -17.41 1.94
C SER A 256 -10.54 -18.35 2.57
N THR A 257 -10.99 -19.36 3.29
CA THR A 257 -10.18 -20.53 3.64
C THR A 257 -10.38 -21.54 2.52
N GLY A 258 -9.32 -22.14 1.96
CA GLY A 258 -9.37 -23.03 0.80
C GLY A 258 -10.08 -24.38 1.03
N LEU A 259 -11.20 -24.38 1.76
CA LEU A 259 -12.13 -25.50 1.95
C LEU A 259 -13.16 -25.60 0.80
N ALA A 260 -13.21 -24.63 -0.10
CA ALA A 260 -13.83 -24.83 -1.41
C ALA A 260 -12.85 -25.61 -2.29
N GLY A 261 -13.16 -26.88 -2.56
CA GLY A 261 -12.42 -27.75 -3.47
C GLY A 261 -12.36 -27.24 -4.90
#